data_AF-A0A0H2WTT6-F1
#
_entry.id   AF-A0A0H2WTT6-F1
#
_cell.length_a   1.000
_cell.length_b   1.000
_cell.length_c   1.000
_cell.angle_alpha   90.00
_cell.angle_beta   90.00
_cell.angle_gamma   90.00
#
_symmetry.space_group_name_H-M   'P 1'
#
loop_
_entity.id
_entity.type
_entity.pdbx_description
1 polymer ?
#
loop_
_entity_poly.entity_id
_entity_poly.type
_entity_poly.pdbx_seq_one_letter_code
_entity_poly.pdbx_strand_id
1 'polypeptide(L)' 'MASDIILKLSQKVNALLARDDVDGVVITHGTDTLDETAYFLNLTVKSDKPVVFTAAMRPASAISADGARTARAGV' A
#
# COMPACT_ATOMS: atom_id res chain seq x y z
N MET A 1 1.26 -1.31 13.57
CA MET A 1 0.43 -0.15 13.16
C MET A 1 -0.80 -0.08 14.07
N ALA A 2 -1.37 1.10 14.37
CA ALA A 2 -2.60 1.20 15.17
C ALA A 2 -3.87 0.99 14.30
N SER A 3 -4.90 0.36 14.84
CA SER A 3 -6.11 -0.03 14.09
C SER A 3 -6.88 1.14 13.50
N ASP A 4 -6.85 2.32 14.16
CA ASP A 4 -7.48 3.54 13.66
C ASP A 4 -6.80 4.06 12.39
N ILE A 5 -5.47 3.88 12.26
CA ILE A 5 -4.71 4.25 11.07
C ILE A 5 -5.10 3.33 9.90
N ILE A 6 -5.18 2.02 10.13
CA ILE A 6 -5.57 1.06 9.09
C ILE A 6 -7.01 1.34 8.60
N LEU A 7 -7.92 1.68 9.51
CA LEU A 7 -9.28 2.06 9.15
C LEU A 7 -9.31 3.33 8.28
N LYS A 8 -8.57 4.38 8.67
CA LYS A 8 -8.43 5.61 7.88
C LYS A 8 -7.81 5.34 6.51
N LEU A 9 -6.82 4.45 6.43
CA LEU A 9 -6.19 4.05 5.17
C LEU A 9 -7.22 3.38 4.24
N SER A 10 -8.00 2.42 4.73
CA SER A 10 -9.05 1.76 3.95
C SER A 10 -10.10 2.74 3.43
N GLN A 11 -10.57 3.67 4.27
CA GLN A 11 -11.50 4.73 3.86
C GLN A 11 -10.90 5.62 2.76
N LYS A 12 -9.63 6.00 2.91
CA LYS A 12 -8.93 6.83 1.92
C LYS A 12 -8.77 6.13 0.58
N VAL A 13 -8.38 4.85 0.59
CA VAL A 13 -8.21 4.05 -0.64
C VAL A 13 -9.55 3.89 -1.35
N ASN A 14 -10.64 3.56 -0.64
CA ASN A 14 -11.97 3.49 -1.23
C ASN A 14 -12.38 4.82 -1.89
N ALA A 15 -12.14 5.96 -1.21
CA ALA A 15 -12.46 7.27 -1.77
C ALA A 15 -11.64 7.61 -3.03
N LEU A 16 -10.37 7.18 -3.10
CA LEU A 16 -9.54 7.37 -4.29
C LEU A 16 -10.01 6.49 -5.45
N LEU A 17 -10.25 5.21 -5.21
CA LEU A 17 -10.65 4.26 -6.26
C LEU A 17 -12.05 4.51 -6.82
N ALA A 18 -12.91 5.19 -6.06
CA ALA A 18 -14.23 5.63 -6.53
C ALA A 18 -14.16 6.73 -7.61
N ARG A 19 -12.99 7.36 -7.82
CA ARG A 19 -12.82 8.38 -8.86
C ARG A 19 -12.49 7.74 -10.20
N ASP A 20 -13.09 8.22 -11.28
CA ASP A 20 -12.85 7.71 -12.63
C ASP A 20 -11.44 8.05 -13.17
N ASP A 21 -10.79 9.07 -12.61
CA ASP A 21 -9.43 9.50 -12.99
C ASP A 21 -8.32 8.78 -12.20
N VAL A 22 -8.66 7.74 -11.43
CA VAL A 22 -7.71 6.92 -10.68
C VAL A 22 -7.82 5.47 -11.17
N ASP A 23 -6.74 4.95 -11.75
CA ASP A 23 -6.70 3.56 -12.24
C ASP A 23 -6.32 2.55 -11.16
N GLY A 24 -5.63 2.97 -10.10
CA GLY A 24 -5.16 2.10 -9.02
C GLY A 24 -4.39 2.85 -7.95
N VAL A 25 -3.99 2.16 -6.89
CA VAL A 25 -3.22 2.74 -5.77
C VAL A 25 -2.01 1.86 -5.44
N VAL A 26 -0.86 2.50 -5.32
CA VAL A 26 0.36 1.89 -4.77
C VAL A 26 0.59 2.42 -3.36
N ILE A 27 0.75 1.51 -2.38
CA ILE A 27 0.95 1.84 -0.97
C ILE A 27 2.37 1.46 -0.56
N THR A 28 3.19 2.44 -0.21
CA THR A 28 4.47 2.20 0.45
C THR A 28 4.24 1.90 1.93
N HIS A 29 4.70 0.76 2.40
CA HIS A 29 4.47 0.31 3.78
C HIS A 29 5.73 -0.31 4.37
N GLY A 30 5.86 -0.28 5.70
CA GLY A 30 6.91 -1.02 6.41
C GLY A 30 6.69 -2.53 6.33
N THR A 31 7.74 -3.33 6.41
CA THR A 31 7.66 -4.79 6.23
C THR A 31 7.00 -5.50 7.41
N ASP A 32 7.09 -4.94 8.62
CA ASP A 32 6.80 -5.64 9.88
C ASP A 32 5.33 -6.06 10.04
N THR A 33 4.39 -5.27 9.51
CA THR A 33 2.94 -5.52 9.61
C THR A 33 2.23 -5.31 8.26
N LEU A 34 2.96 -5.57 7.17
CA LEU A 34 2.44 -5.39 5.81
C LEU A 34 1.30 -6.37 5.53
N ASP A 35 1.49 -7.63 5.92
CA ASP A 35 0.54 -8.73 5.74
C ASP A 35 -0.80 -8.45 6.43
N GLU A 36 -0.78 -7.97 7.67
CA GLU A 36 -1.99 -7.58 8.41
C GLU A 36 -2.76 -6.47 7.69
N THR A 37 -2.05 -5.44 7.24
CA THR A 37 -2.65 -4.26 6.58
C THR A 37 -3.18 -4.62 5.19
N ALA A 38 -2.43 -5.42 4.43
CA ALA A 38 -2.84 -5.91 3.13
C ALA A 38 -4.09 -6.80 3.23
N TYR A 39 -4.11 -7.70 4.20
CA TYR A 39 -5.27 -8.56 4.43
C TYR A 39 -6.51 -7.75 4.83
N PHE A 40 -6.35 -6.73 5.70
CA PHE A 40 -7.47 -5.86 6.06
C PHE A 40 -8.02 -5.09 4.85
N LEU A 41 -7.15 -4.52 4.01
CA LEU A 41 -7.58 -3.80 2.79
C LEU A 41 -8.23 -4.74 1.78
N ASN A 42 -7.73 -5.97 1.64
CA ASN A 42 -8.33 -6.99 0.78
C ASN A 42 -9.80 -7.29 1.14
N LEU A 43 -10.18 -7.18 2.42
CA LEU A 43 -11.56 -7.39 2.86
C LEU A 43 -12.44 -6.13 2.79
N THR A 44 -11.83 -4.95 2.90
CA THR A 44 -12.55 -3.69 3.13
C THR A 44 -12.59 -2.75 1.93
N VAL A 45 -11.69 -2.88 0.97
CA VAL A 45 -11.74 -2.13 -0.30
C VAL A 45 -12.86 -2.68 -1.18
N LYS A 46 -13.71 -1.80 -1.70
CA LYS A 46 -14.88 -2.10 -2.54
C LYS A 46 -14.66 -1.62 -3.97
N SER A 47 -13.56 -2.06 -4.58
CA SER A 47 -13.19 -1.75 -5.94
C SER A 47 -12.40 -2.91 -6.55
N ASP A 48 -12.60 -3.14 -7.83
CA ASP A 48 -11.80 -4.09 -8.62
C ASP A 48 -10.51 -3.46 -9.16
N LYS A 49 -10.31 -2.15 -8.96
CA LYS A 49 -9.09 -1.46 -9.33
C LYS A 49 -7.92 -1.93 -8.47
N PRO A 50 -6.70 -2.07 -9.03
CA PRO A 50 -5.56 -2.63 -8.32
C PRO A 50 -5.15 -1.79 -7.10
N VAL A 51 -4.91 -2.49 -5.99
CA VAL A 51 -4.24 -1.96 -4.79
C VAL A 51 -2.98 -2.79 -4.56
N VAL A 52 -1.82 -2.17 -4.77
CA VAL A 52 -0.52 -2.83 -4.70
C VAL A 52 0.27 -2.31 -3.50
N PHE A 53 0.78 -3.21 -2.67
CA PHE A 53 1.70 -2.84 -1.60
C PHE A 53 3.14 -2.97 -2.06
N THR A 54 3.97 -2.01 -1.67
CA THR A 54 5.42 -2.04 -1.86
C THR A 54 6.10 -1.79 -0.53
N ALA A 55 7.22 -2.48 -0.31
CA ALA A 55 8.04 -2.35 0.89
C ALA A 55 9.51 -2.59 0.54
N ALA A 56 10.40 -2.23 1.46
CA ALA A 56 11.83 -2.42 1.34
C ALA A 56 12.37 -3.03 2.62
N MET A 57 13.23 -4.03 2.49
CA MET A 57 13.90 -4.65 3.65
C MET A 57 15.06 -3.78 4.15
N ARG A 58 15.65 -2.94 3.28
CA ARG A 58 16.77 -2.05 3.62
C ARG A 58 16.32 -0.59 3.66
N PRO A 59 16.87 0.22 4.59
CA PRO A 59 16.58 1.64 4.62
C PRO A 59 17.11 2.32 3.36
N ALA A 60 16.51 3.45 3.00
CA ALA A 60 16.85 4.18 1.78
C ALA A 60 18.32 4.67 1.73
N SER A 61 18.98 4.82 2.88
CA SER A 61 20.39 5.22 3.00
C SER A 61 21.38 4.06 2.92
N ALA A 62 20.92 2.81 2.89
CA ALA A 62 21.80 1.65 2.81
C ALA A 62 22.45 1.53 1.42
N ILE A 63 23.68 1.03 1.40
CA ILE A 63 24.29 0.52 0.16
C ILE A 63 23.40 -0.61 -0.37
N SER A 64 23.08 -0.56 -1.67
CA SER A 64 22.19 -1.52 -2.33
C SER A 64 20.78 -1.56 -1.72
N ALA A 65 20.22 -0.39 -1.40
CA ALA A 65 18.81 -0.24 -1.01
C ALA A 65 17.86 -0.79 -2.09
N ASP A 66 16.84 -1.52 -1.66
CA ASP A 66 15.86 -2.20 -2.52
C ASP A 66 14.59 -1.38 -2.79
N GLY A 67 14.35 -0.31 -2.01
CA GLY A 67 13.10 0.46 -2.08
C GLY A 67 12.80 1.10 -3.44
N ALA A 68 13.81 1.64 -4.13
CA ALA A 68 13.59 2.22 -5.47
C ALA A 68 13.20 1.15 -6.50
N ARG A 69 13.72 -0.07 -6.37
CA ARG A 69 13.40 -1.19 -7.24
C ARG A 69 11.99 -1.72 -6.95
N THR A 70 11.64 -1.91 -5.68
CA THR A 70 10.31 -2.45 -5.30
C THR A 70 9.20 -1.45 -5.57
N ALA A 71 9.42 -0.15 -5.31
CA ALA A 71 8.46 0.89 -5.65
C ALA A 71 8.16 0.95 -7.16
N ARG A 72 9.19 0.84 -8.01
CA ARG A 72 9.01 0.79 -9.47
C ARG A 72 8.29 -0.44 -9.97
N ALA A 73 8.43 -1.58 -9.29
CA ALA A 73 7.73 -2.81 -9.66
C ALA A 73 6.24 -2.78 -9.28
N GLY A 74 5.83 -1.87 -8.38
CA GLY A 74 4.44 -1.72 -7.98
C GLY A 74 3.63 -0.76 -8.84
N VAL A 75 4.27 -0.02 -9.75
CA VAL A 75 3.64 0.87 -10.75
C VAL A 75 3.53 0.14 -12.07
#